data_AF-A0A538NJM3-F1
#
_entry.id   AF-A0A538NJM3-F1
#
_cell.length_a   1.000
_cell.length_b   1.000
_cell.length_c   1.000
_cell.angle_alpha   90.00
_cell.angle_beta   90.00
_cell.angle_gamma   90.00
#
_symmetry.space_group_name_H-M   'P 1'
#
loop_
_entity.id
_entity.type
_entity.pdbx_description
1 polymer ?
#
loop_
_entity_poly.entity_id
_entity_poly.type
_entity_poly.pdbx_seq_one_letter_code
_entity_poly.pdbx_strand_id
1 'polypeptide(L)'
;MNQSWYLRKHEDGSIFGPVGFDQLARWASTAQIAPHDALSTDQRTWTKAPMLPQLGMDWLVEVTSEHYYGPTTLGAIQEFIRLGEISDDTFVINACDGTRRQIQEMRELLETGAQGNKTANK
;
A
#
# COMPACT_ATOMS: atom_id res chain seq x y z
N MET A 1 13.43 -22.88 -0.04
CA MET A 1 12.25 -23.01 0.86
C MET A 1 11.39 -21.80 0.62
N ASN A 2 10.11 -21.96 0.29
CA ASN A 2 9.20 -20.81 0.16
C ASN A 2 8.83 -20.35 1.57
N GLN A 3 9.27 -19.15 1.94
CA GLN A 3 8.94 -18.54 3.22
C GLN A 3 7.44 -18.22 3.27
N SER A 4 6.77 -18.68 4.32
CA SER A 4 5.36 -18.39 4.55
C SER A 4 5.19 -17.10 5.33
N TRP A 5 4.16 -16.33 4.97
CA TRP A 5 3.82 -15.08 5.61
C TRP A 5 2.38 -15.07 6.12
N TYR A 6 2.16 -14.26 7.14
CA TYR A 6 0.88 -14.00 7.78
C TYR A 6 0.64 -12.49 7.84
N LEU A 7 -0.59 -12.07 7.58
CA LEU A 7 -1.08 -10.70 7.72
C LEU A 7 -2.02 -10.65 8.92
N ARG A 8 -1.79 -9.69 9.82
CA ARG A 8 -2.70 -9.36 10.91
C ARG A 8 -3.31 -7.98 10.67
N LYS A 9 -4.64 -7.92 10.61
CA LYS A 9 -5.38 -6.67 10.46
C LYS A 9 -5.33 -5.87 11.76
N HIS A 10 -5.10 -4.57 11.62
CA HIS A 10 -5.09 -3.67 12.78
C HIS A 10 -6.49 -3.48 13.37
N GLU A 11 -7.53 -3.47 12.53
CA GLU A 11 -8.91 -3.14 12.92
C GLU A 11 -9.51 -4.15 13.90
N ASP A 12 -9.40 -5.45 13.60
CA ASP A 12 -10.06 -6.52 14.36
C ASP A 12 -9.10 -7.61 14.87
N GLY A 13 -7.81 -7.51 14.54
CA GLY A 13 -6.81 -8.51 14.90
C GLY A 13 -6.87 -9.80 14.09
N SER A 14 -7.71 -9.90 13.05
CA SER A 14 -7.85 -11.08 12.20
C SER A 14 -6.51 -11.42 11.52
N ILE A 15 -6.23 -12.72 11.38
CA ILE A 15 -4.98 -13.24 10.79
C ILE A 15 -5.29 -14.00 9.51
N PHE A 16 -4.59 -13.65 8.43
CA PHE A 16 -4.64 -14.30 7.12
C PHE A 16 -3.30 -14.95 6.80
N GLY A 17 -3.32 -16.14 6.21
CA GLY A 17 -2.12 -16.90 5.85
C GLY A 17 -2.25 -18.40 6.15
N PRO A 18 -1.19 -19.19 5.91
CA PRO A 18 0.08 -18.79 5.30
C PRO A 18 -0.08 -18.47 3.80
N VAL A 19 0.59 -17.43 3.33
CA VAL A 19 0.71 -17.09 1.90
C VAL A 19 2.16 -16.85 1.50
N GLY A 20 2.44 -16.88 0.20
CA GLY A 20 3.72 -16.41 -0.34
C GLY A 20 3.79 -14.89 -0.37
N PHE A 21 5.00 -14.33 -0.42
CA PHE A 21 5.20 -12.89 -0.44
C PHE A 21 4.52 -12.20 -1.63
N ASP A 22 4.51 -12.84 -2.82
CA ASP A 22 3.83 -12.30 -4.01
C ASP A 22 2.33 -12.04 -3.77
N GLN A 23 1.68 -12.86 -2.93
CA GLN A 23 0.28 -12.64 -2.58
C GLN A 23 0.11 -11.42 -1.67
N LEU A 24 1.04 -11.18 -0.73
CA LEU A 24 1.04 -9.98 0.10
C LEU A 24 1.27 -8.72 -0.74
N ALA A 25 2.23 -8.77 -1.68
CA ALA A 25 2.50 -7.68 -2.59
C ALA A 25 1.26 -7.31 -3.41
N ARG A 26 0.54 -8.33 -3.92
CA ARG A 26 -0.76 -8.12 -4.59
C ARG A 26 -1.80 -7.48 -3.67
N TRP A 27 -1.94 -7.96 -2.44
CA TRP A 27 -2.89 -7.36 -1.48
C TRP A 27 -2.54 -5.90 -1.16
N ALA A 28 -1.26 -5.57 -0.98
CA ALA A 28 -0.82 -4.19 -0.78
C ALA A 28 -1.11 -3.31 -2.02
N SER A 29 -0.84 -3.82 -3.23
CA SER A 29 -1.08 -3.08 -4.46
C SER A 29 -2.57 -2.89 -4.78
N THR A 30 -3.47 -3.68 -4.18
CA THR A 30 -4.92 -3.57 -4.36
C THR A 30 -5.62 -3.04 -3.12
N ALA A 31 -4.94 -2.21 -2.32
CA ALA A 31 -5.50 -1.52 -1.15
C ALA A 31 -6.07 -2.43 -0.03
N GLN A 32 -5.68 -3.71 0.04
CA GLN A 32 -6.18 -4.65 1.05
C GLN A 32 -5.32 -4.69 2.33
N ILE A 33 -4.11 -4.11 2.29
CA ILE A 33 -3.21 -3.97 3.44
C ILE A 33 -3.14 -2.49 3.82
N ALA A 34 -3.58 -2.18 5.04
CA ALA A 34 -3.53 -0.83 5.60
C ALA A 34 -2.14 -0.55 6.22
N PRO A 35 -1.74 0.74 6.34
CA PRO A 35 -0.44 1.12 6.94
C PRO A 35 -0.23 0.61 8.37
N HIS A 36 -1.32 0.37 9.10
CA HIS A 36 -1.30 -0.10 10.48
C HIS A 36 -1.30 -1.62 10.61
N ASP A 37 -1.58 -2.35 9.53
CA ASP A 37 -1.53 -3.80 9.52
C ASP A 37 -0.10 -4.30 9.76
N ALA A 38 0.01 -5.55 10.23
CA ALA A 38 1.30 -6.15 10.56
C ALA A 38 1.50 -7.50 9.86
N LEU A 39 2.74 -7.82 9.57
CA LEU A 39 3.18 -9.00 8.85
C LEU A 39 4.14 -9.82 9.69
N SER A 40 4.07 -11.13 9.56
CA SER A 40 4.91 -12.06 10.31
C SER A 40 5.22 -13.32 9.51
N THR A 41 6.35 -13.94 9.79
CA THR A 41 6.73 -15.24 9.22
C THR A 41 6.67 -16.36 10.25
N ASP A 42 6.45 -16.02 11.52
CA ASP A 42 6.43 -16.95 12.65
C ASP A 42 5.22 -16.76 13.60
N GLN A 43 4.36 -15.78 13.31
CA GLN A 43 3.22 -15.32 14.12
C GLN A 43 3.58 -14.82 15.53
N ARG A 44 4.87 -14.63 15.83
CA ARG A 44 5.38 -14.14 17.11
C ARG A 44 5.91 -12.73 16.97
N THR A 45 6.74 -12.50 15.96
CA THR A 45 7.28 -11.17 15.64
C THR A 45 6.48 -10.56 14.52
N TRP A 46 5.91 -9.38 14.78
CA TRP A 46 5.02 -8.67 13.86
C TRP A 46 5.65 -7.34 13.45
N THR A 47 5.79 -7.13 12.15
CA THR A 47 6.38 -5.93 11.54
C THR A 47 5.29 -5.14 10.83
N LYS A 48 5.20 -3.81 11.03
CA LYS A 48 4.20 -3.00 10.33
C LYS A 48 4.41 -3.08 8.82
N ALA A 49 3.34 -3.10 8.05
CA ALA A 49 3.41 -3.29 6.60
C ALA A 49 4.36 -2.30 5.88
N PRO A 50 4.37 -0.98 6.19
CA PRO A 50 5.31 -0.04 5.56
C PRO A 50 6.80 -0.29 5.85
N MET A 51 7.12 -1.09 6.87
CA MET A 51 8.51 -1.43 7.18
C MET A 51 9.07 -2.52 6.27
N LEU A 52 8.27 -3.11 5.38
CA LEU A 52 8.73 -4.02 4.33
C LEU A 52 8.78 -3.27 2.99
N PRO A 53 9.97 -2.81 2.53
CA PRO A 53 10.09 -1.99 1.33
C PRO A 53 9.51 -2.66 0.07
N GLN A 54 9.50 -3.99 0.02
CA GLN A 54 8.99 -4.76 -1.11
C GLN A 54 7.46 -4.63 -1.29
N LEU A 55 6.74 -4.04 -0.33
CA LEU A 55 5.31 -3.72 -0.47
C LEU A 55 5.05 -2.36 -1.14
N GLY A 56 6.07 -1.53 -1.37
CA GLY A 56 5.95 -0.25 -2.09
C GLY A 56 4.99 0.74 -1.42
N MET A 57 4.94 0.72 -0.08
CA MET A 57 4.10 1.61 0.72
C MET A 57 4.84 2.92 1.00
N ASP A 58 5.07 3.71 -0.04
CA ASP A 58 5.98 4.86 0.01
C ASP A 58 5.25 6.21 0.07
N TRP A 59 3.91 6.23 0.10
CA TRP A 59 3.14 7.46 -0.09
C TRP A 59 2.30 7.85 1.13
N LEU A 60 2.42 9.10 1.56
CA LEU A 60 1.48 9.72 2.49
C LEU A 60 0.46 10.53 1.69
N VAL A 61 -0.82 10.42 2.04
CA VAL A 61 -1.93 11.17 1.46
C VAL A 61 -2.36 12.25 2.44
N GLU A 62 -2.39 13.52 2.00
CA GLU A 62 -2.90 14.64 2.77
C GLU A 62 -4.43 14.69 2.70
N VAL A 63 -5.10 13.96 3.58
CA VAL A 63 -6.57 13.94 3.66
C VAL A 63 -7.10 15.31 4.09
N THR A 64 -6.41 15.94 5.04
CA THR A 64 -6.60 17.35 5.41
C THR A 64 -5.24 17.98 5.71
N SER A 65 -5.19 19.30 5.92
CA SER A 65 -3.95 20.00 6.30
C SER A 65 -3.31 19.48 7.60
N GLU A 66 -4.08 18.79 8.46
CA GLU A 66 -3.63 18.26 9.75
C GLU A 66 -3.66 16.72 9.81
N HIS A 67 -4.20 16.04 8.78
CA HIS A 67 -4.38 14.60 8.79
C HIS A 67 -3.76 13.93 7.56
N TYR A 68 -2.87 12.99 7.83
CA TYR A 68 -2.17 12.21 6.83
C TYR A 68 -2.56 10.74 6.94
N TYR A 69 -2.81 10.10 5.81
CA TYR A 69 -2.96 8.65 5.70
C TYR A 69 -1.73 8.03 5.05
N GLY A 70 -1.17 6.97 5.62
CA GLY A 70 -0.05 6.22 5.04
C GLY A 70 1.07 5.91 6.04
N PRO A 71 2.27 5.55 5.57
CA PRO A 71 2.63 5.35 4.17
C PRO A 71 1.83 4.22 3.50
N THR A 72 1.43 4.40 2.25
CA THR A 72 0.56 3.49 1.48
C THR A 72 1.05 3.33 0.03
N THR A 73 0.42 2.45 -0.74
CA THR A 73 0.79 2.17 -2.13
C THR A 73 0.11 3.14 -3.11
N LEU A 74 0.66 3.26 -4.32
CA LEU A 74 -0.01 3.95 -5.43
C LEU A 74 -1.38 3.31 -5.76
N GLY A 75 -1.52 2.00 -5.59
CA GLY A 75 -2.78 1.31 -5.79
C GLY A 75 -3.85 1.69 -4.76
N ALA A 76 -3.47 1.93 -3.51
CA ALA A 76 -4.39 2.50 -2.51
C ALA A 76 -4.81 3.92 -2.87
N ILE A 77 -3.89 4.77 -3.35
CA ILE A 77 -4.21 6.12 -3.83
C ILE A 77 -5.24 6.05 -4.97
N GLN A 78 -5.05 5.16 -5.94
CA GLN A 78 -6.03 4.95 -7.02
C GLN A 78 -7.39 4.54 -6.49
N GLU A 79 -7.43 3.66 -5.48
CA GLU A 79 -8.66 3.20 -4.89
C GLU A 79 -9.40 4.34 -4.16
N PHE A 80 -8.70 5.19 -3.43
CA PHE A 80 -9.30 6.37 -2.80
C PHE A 80 -9.86 7.36 -3.82
N ILE A 81 -9.17 7.57 -4.95
CA ILE A 81 -9.70 8.38 -6.08
C ILE A 81 -10.96 7.72 -6.63
N ARG A 82 -10.93 6.39 -6.85
CA ARG A 82 -12.06 5.62 -7.40
C ARG A 82 -13.29 5.68 -6.49
N LEU A 83 -13.08 5.71 -5.18
CA LEU A 83 -14.13 5.83 -4.16
C LEU A 83 -14.59 7.29 -3.93
N GLY A 84 -13.88 8.27 -4.48
CA GLY A 84 -14.17 9.70 -4.30
C GLY A 84 -13.76 10.24 -2.92
N GLU A 85 -12.90 9.52 -2.20
CA GLU A 85 -12.38 9.93 -0.88
C GLU A 85 -11.31 11.03 -1.00
N ILE A 86 -10.59 11.04 -2.13
CA ILE A 86 -9.61 12.07 -2.49
C ILE A 86 -9.76 12.43 -3.97
N SER A 87 -9.17 13.55 -4.38
CA SER A 87 -9.28 14.10 -5.74
C SER A 87 -7.93 14.56 -6.27
N ASP A 88 -7.92 15.07 -7.49
CA ASP A 88 -6.71 15.41 -8.24
C ASP A 88 -5.90 16.56 -7.64
N ASP A 89 -6.56 17.40 -6.87
CA ASP A 89 -6.01 18.50 -6.10
C ASP A 89 -5.42 18.06 -4.74
N THR A 90 -5.73 16.83 -4.29
CA THR A 90 -5.14 16.25 -3.08
C THR A 90 -3.63 16.13 -3.23
N PHE A 91 -2.91 16.49 -2.18
CA PHE A 91 -1.47 16.37 -2.13
C PHE A 91 -1.05 15.01 -1.58
N VAL A 92 0.08 14.53 -2.08
CA VAL A 92 0.76 13.36 -1.56
C VAL A 92 2.24 13.66 -1.32
N ILE A 93 2.82 12.99 -0.35
CA ILE A 93 4.23 13.09 0.00
C ILE A 93 4.88 11.72 -0.20
N ASN A 94 5.97 11.67 -0.96
CA ASN A 94 6.82 10.49 -1.00
C ASN A 94 7.61 10.39 0.32
N ALA A 95 7.36 9.36 1.10
CA ALA A 95 7.97 9.14 2.40
C ALA A 95 9.48 8.84 2.30
N CYS A 96 10.00 8.44 1.14
CA CYS A 96 11.41 8.15 0.94
C CYS A 96 12.26 9.41 0.78
N ASP A 97 11.74 10.46 0.15
CA ASP A 97 12.50 11.67 -0.20
C ASP A 97 11.86 12.99 0.29
N GLY A 98 10.65 12.93 0.86
CA GLY A 98 9.90 14.08 1.36
C GLY A 98 9.27 14.95 0.27
N THR A 99 9.34 14.56 -1.01
CA THR A 99 8.77 15.36 -2.10
C THR A 99 7.25 15.37 -2.03
N ARG A 100 6.68 16.58 -2.04
CA ARG A 100 5.23 16.82 -2.01
C ARG A 100 4.74 17.22 -3.40
N ARG A 101 3.68 16.58 -3.89
CA ARG A 101 3.13 16.78 -5.24
C ARG A 101 1.60 16.67 -5.22
N GLN A 102 0.91 17.28 -6.18
CA GLN A 102 -0.51 17.02 -6.37
C GLN A 102 -0.74 15.73 -7.15
N ILE A 103 -1.87 15.06 -6.90
CA ILE A 103 -2.24 13.82 -7.60
C ILE A 103 -2.31 14.01 -9.11
N GLN A 104 -2.79 15.16 -9.60
CA GLN A 104 -2.80 15.48 -11.04
C GLN A 104 -1.41 15.46 -11.70
N GLU A 105 -0.35 15.74 -10.95
CA GLU A 105 1.03 15.73 -11.46
C GLU A 105 1.61 14.31 -11.54
N MET A 106 0.92 13.32 -10.94
CA MET A 106 1.36 11.94 -10.83
C MET A 106 0.54 10.96 -11.68
N ARG A 107 -0.30 11.45 -12.60
CA ARG A 107 -1.20 10.62 -13.42
C ARG A 107 -0.48 9.48 -14.15
N GLU A 108 0.62 9.79 -14.83
CA GLU A 108 1.42 8.79 -15.56
C GLU A 108 1.98 7.70 -14.63
N LEU A 109 2.40 8.09 -13.42
CA LEU A 109 2.91 7.18 -12.41
C LEU A 109 1.80 6.25 -11.88
N LEU A 110 0.61 6.81 -11.63
CA LEU A 110 -0.56 6.04 -11.20
C LEU A 110 -0.97 5.05 -12.30
N GLU A 111 -1.04 5.46 -13.56
CA GLU A 111 -1.39 4.58 -14.68
C GLU A 111 -0.39 3.42 -14.86
N THR A 112 0.89 3.68 -14.63
CA THR A 112 1.96 2.66 -14.73
C THR A 112 1.91 1.68 -13.55
N GLY A 113 1.57 2.15 -12.35
CA GLY A 113 1.35 1.29 -11.18
C GLY A 113 0.23 0.25 -11.36
N ALA A 114 -0.74 0.53 -12.25
CA ALA A 114 -1.81 -0.41 -12.61
C ALA A 114 -1.39 -1.46 -13.67
N GLN A 115 -0.36 -1.19 -14.48
CA GLN A 115 0.06 -2.04 -15.62
C GLN A 115 1.04 -3.15 -15.25
N GLY A 116 1.62 -3.15 -14.04
CA GLY A 116 2.48 -4.22 -13.52
C GLY A 116 1.81 -5.59 -13.37
N ASN A 117 0.52 -5.71 -13.71
CA ASN A 117 -0.31 -6.89 -13.44
C ASN A 117 -0.89 -7.55 -14.72
N LYS A 118 -0.42 -7.20 -15.93
CA LYS A 118 -0.96 -7.75 -17.20
C LYS A 118 -0.09 -8.78 -17.93
N THR A 119 1.07 -9.19 -17.43
CA THR A 119 2.00 -10.07 -18.19
C THR A 119 2.25 -11.47 -17.63
N ALA A 120 1.51 -11.92 -16.62
CA ALA A 120 1.59 -13.32 -16.17
C ALA A 120 0.42 -14.16 -16.71
N ASN A 121 0.33 -14.30 -18.04
CA ASN A 121 -0.34 -15.45 -18.65
C ASN A 121 0.15 -15.65 -20.09
N LYS A 122 1.20 -16.45 -20.25
CA LYS A 122 1.40 -17.27 -21.46
C LYS A 122 2.21 -18.50 -21.11
#